data_AF-A0A7E6F0F6-F1
#
_entry.id   AF-A0A7E6F0F6-F1
#
_cell.length_a   1.000
_cell.length_b   1.000
_cell.length_c   1.000
_cell.angle_alpha   90.00
_cell.angle_beta   90.00
_cell.angle_gamma   90.00
#
_symmetry.space_group_name_H-M   'P 1'
#
loop_
_entity.id
_entity.type
_entity.pdbx_description
1 polymer ?
#
loop_
_entity_poly.entity_id
_entity_poly.type
_entity_poly.pdbx_seq_one_letter_code
_entity_poly.pdbx_strand_id
1 'polypeptide(L)'
;MATILKAILGKVDRLKKATNSYIDDNLVNETIMPATEFIGHLKSFGLIAKPPEAMEGGAARGLKLWRDKVGALVFRRGNEIPELGASMNRRELFTVCGKLVGRYPIAGWLRTACSFIKRQAEGVKWNDRVGEKTTDMIQEVLVRVRAEDQVKGSWYVPKSKSGIVWCDASSIAIGVVLEVGGIMVEDAAWLRKIDGCNHINVVELDAVLKGVNLALKWGLHAIEISTDSATVLGWVTAVITNEWRVRTKGAAEMLVKH
;
A
#
# COMPACT_ATOMS: atom_id res chain seq x y z
N MET A 1 6.79 -5.75 -22.37
CA MET A 1 5.49 -6.48 -22.34
C MET A 1 4.31 -5.53 -22.17
N ALA A 2 4.25 -4.74 -21.08
CA ALA A 2 3.11 -3.86 -20.78
C ALA A 2 2.68 -2.91 -21.92
N THR A 3 3.64 -2.30 -22.63
CA THR A 3 3.35 -1.37 -23.75
C THR A 3 2.69 -2.08 -24.93
N ILE A 4 3.13 -3.30 -25.26
CA ILE A 4 2.61 -4.09 -26.37
C ILE A 4 1.18 -4.53 -26.06
N LEU A 5 0.95 -5.07 -24.85
CA LEU A 5 -0.38 -5.48 -24.42
C LEU A 5 -1.35 -4.30 -24.41
N LYS A 6 -0.94 -3.14 -23.85
CA LYS A 6 -1.77 -1.93 -23.83
C LYS A 6 -2.11 -1.45 -25.24
N ALA A 7 -1.17 -1.53 -26.19
CA ALA A 7 -1.43 -1.20 -27.59
C ALA A 7 -2.45 -2.15 -28.22
N ILE A 8 -2.32 -3.46 -28.01
CA ILE A 8 -3.23 -4.49 -28.53
C ILE A 8 -4.65 -4.31 -27.96
N LEU A 9 -4.78 -4.08 -26.65
CA LEU A 9 -6.06 -3.85 -25.98
C LEU A 9 -6.68 -2.50 -26.37
N GLY A 10 -5.85 -1.52 -26.71
CA GLY A 10 -6.29 -0.19 -27.16
C GLY A 10 -6.82 -0.14 -28.59
N LYS A 11 -6.65 -1.20 -29.40
CA LYS A 11 -7.14 -1.24 -30.80
C LYS A 11 -8.64 -1.36 -30.93
N VAL A 12 -9.33 -1.83 -29.90
CA VAL A 12 -10.77 -2.07 -29.90
C VAL A 12 -11.37 -1.40 -28.67
N ASP A 13 -12.25 -0.42 -28.88
CA ASP A 13 -12.83 0.36 -27.80
C ASP A 13 -13.57 -0.49 -26.77
N ARG A 14 -14.27 -1.54 -27.22
CA ARG A 14 -14.96 -2.49 -26.33
C ARG A 14 -13.96 -3.21 -25.42
N LEU A 15 -12.81 -3.68 -25.95
CA LEU A 15 -11.76 -4.32 -25.16
C LEU A 15 -11.16 -3.35 -24.16
N LYS A 16 -10.87 -2.12 -24.58
CA LYS A 16 -10.35 -1.08 -23.70
C LYS A 16 -11.30 -0.77 -22.54
N LYS A 17 -12.62 -0.84 -22.76
CA LYS A 17 -13.64 -0.66 -21.70
C LYS A 17 -13.82 -1.92 -20.84
N ALA A 18 -13.65 -3.10 -21.42
CA ALA A 18 -13.86 -4.38 -20.75
C ALA A 18 -12.66 -4.85 -19.94
N THR A 19 -11.45 -4.30 -20.16
CA THR A 19 -10.21 -4.86 -19.61
C THR A 19 -9.45 -3.88 -18.73
N ASN A 20 -8.81 -4.42 -17.69
CA ASN A 20 -7.78 -3.73 -16.92
C ASN A 20 -6.56 -4.65 -16.83
N SER A 21 -5.42 -4.21 -17.36
CA SER A 21 -4.22 -5.03 -17.51
C SER A 21 -3.05 -4.49 -16.69
N TYR A 22 -2.28 -5.41 -16.11
CA TYR A 22 -1.03 -5.12 -15.40
C TYR A 22 0.02 -6.18 -15.75
N ILE A 23 0.98 -5.81 -16.60
CA ILE A 23 2.06 -6.68 -17.10
C ILE A 23 1.48 -7.94 -17.79
N ASP A 24 1.28 -9.01 -17.04
CA ASP A 24 0.77 -10.32 -17.43
C ASP A 24 -0.62 -10.62 -16.83
N ASP A 25 -1.01 -9.96 -15.73
CA ASP A 25 -2.33 -10.08 -15.11
C ASP A 25 -3.37 -9.25 -15.89
N ASN A 26 -4.52 -9.86 -16.22
CA ASN A 26 -5.60 -9.20 -16.94
C ASN A 26 -6.94 -9.45 -16.25
N LEU A 27 -7.62 -8.37 -15.88
CA LEU A 27 -8.99 -8.39 -15.39
C LEU A 27 -9.93 -8.13 -16.56
N VAL A 28 -10.92 -9.01 -16.75
CA VAL A 28 -11.93 -8.91 -17.81
C VAL A 28 -13.32 -8.74 -17.17
N ASN A 29 -14.05 -7.73 -17.61
CA ASN A 29 -15.43 -7.52 -17.22
C ASN A 29 -16.35 -8.28 -18.18
N GLU A 30 -16.78 -9.47 -17.75
CA GLU A 30 -17.64 -10.36 -18.55
C GLU A 30 -19.04 -9.81 -18.84
N THR A 31 -19.49 -8.76 -18.13
CA THR A 31 -20.73 -8.05 -18.48
C THR A 31 -20.60 -7.21 -19.76
N ILE A 32 -19.37 -6.85 -20.13
CA ILE A 32 -19.08 -6.08 -21.34
C ILE A 32 -18.61 -7.01 -22.47
N MET A 33 -17.76 -7.99 -22.15
CA MET A 33 -17.17 -8.91 -23.12
C MET A 33 -16.82 -10.26 -22.47
N PRO A 34 -17.24 -11.40 -23.04
CA PRO A 34 -16.83 -12.73 -22.56
C PRO A 34 -15.31 -12.90 -22.55
N ALA A 35 -14.76 -13.55 -21.51
CA ALA A 35 -13.32 -13.79 -21.42
C ALA A 35 -12.77 -14.63 -22.59
N THR A 36 -13.59 -15.49 -23.19
CA THR A 36 -13.23 -16.26 -24.39
C THR A 36 -12.97 -15.39 -25.61
N GLU A 37 -13.73 -14.30 -25.78
CA GLU A 37 -13.52 -13.32 -26.86
C GLU A 37 -12.19 -12.57 -26.64
N PHE A 38 -11.90 -12.17 -25.40
CA PHE A 38 -10.61 -11.58 -25.02
C PHE A 38 -9.42 -12.50 -25.33
N ILE A 39 -9.51 -13.79 -24.98
CA ILE A 39 -8.48 -14.79 -25.28
C ILE A 39 -8.30 -14.95 -26.80
N GLY A 40 -9.40 -14.97 -27.56
CA GLY A 40 -9.35 -15.01 -29.02
C GLY A 40 -8.62 -13.80 -29.62
N HIS A 41 -8.87 -12.60 -29.08
CA HIS A 41 -8.16 -11.39 -29.49
C HIS A 41 -6.65 -11.51 -29.21
N LEU A 42 -6.25 -11.91 -28.00
CA LEU A 42 -4.84 -12.13 -27.68
C LEU A 42 -4.17 -13.13 -28.64
N LYS A 43 -4.85 -14.24 -28.92
CA LYS A 43 -4.37 -15.28 -29.83
C LYS A 43 -4.16 -14.75 -31.26
N SER A 44 -5.00 -13.82 -31.73
CA SER A 44 -4.83 -13.21 -33.06
C SER A 44 -3.52 -12.40 -33.19
N PHE A 45 -2.94 -11.96 -32.06
CA PHE A 45 -1.65 -11.28 -31.98
C PHE A 45 -0.51 -12.20 -31.52
N GLY A 46 -0.72 -13.52 -31.51
CA GLY A 46 0.29 -14.50 -31.09
C GLY A 46 0.50 -14.59 -29.58
N LEU A 47 -0.38 -14.01 -28.77
CA LEU A 47 -0.33 -14.08 -27.31
C LEU A 47 -1.18 -15.24 -26.79
N ILE A 48 -0.63 -15.98 -25.84
CA ILE A 48 -1.30 -17.14 -25.23
C ILE A 48 -1.69 -16.76 -23.80
N ALA A 49 -2.97 -16.92 -23.49
CA ALA A 49 -3.51 -16.76 -22.14
C ALA A 49 -3.91 -18.11 -21.55
N LYS A 50 -3.80 -18.22 -20.23
CA LYS A 50 -4.38 -19.34 -19.48
C LYS A 50 -5.92 -19.28 -19.55
N PRO A 51 -6.62 -20.39 -19.23
CA PRO A 51 -8.07 -20.36 -19.03
C PRO A 51 -8.46 -19.25 -18.04
N PRO A 52 -9.62 -18.60 -18.24
CA PRO A 52 -10.08 -17.57 -17.33
C PRO A 52 -10.39 -18.16 -15.96
N GLU A 53 -10.03 -17.43 -14.91
CA GLU A 53 -10.36 -17.76 -13.53
C GLU A 53 -11.42 -16.79 -13.02
N ALA A 54 -12.38 -17.29 -12.26
CA ALA A 54 -13.36 -16.43 -11.60
C ALA A 54 -12.65 -15.52 -10.59
N MET A 55 -13.11 -14.26 -10.51
CA MET A 55 -12.57 -13.32 -9.53
C MET A 55 -12.77 -13.82 -8.09
N GLU A 56 -13.91 -14.43 -7.80
CA GLU A 56 -14.14 -15.07 -6.51
C GLU A 56 -13.36 -16.38 -6.42
N GLY A 57 -12.47 -16.49 -5.42
CA GLY A 57 -11.51 -17.58 -5.29
C GLY A 57 -10.22 -17.38 -6.11
N GLY A 58 -10.25 -16.49 -7.09
CA GLY A 58 -9.10 -16.12 -7.92
C GLY A 58 -8.05 -15.29 -7.18
N ALA A 59 -6.92 -15.07 -7.88
CA ALA A 59 -5.83 -14.25 -7.40
C ALA A 59 -5.44 -13.15 -8.40
N ALA A 60 -5.12 -11.96 -7.90
CA ALA A 60 -4.61 -10.85 -8.69
C ALA A 60 -3.46 -10.18 -7.95
N ARG A 61 -2.28 -10.07 -8.57
CA ARG A 61 -1.11 -9.35 -8.02
C ARG A 61 -0.68 -9.80 -6.61
N GLY A 62 -0.89 -11.08 -6.29
CA GLY A 62 -0.56 -11.65 -4.98
C GLY A 62 -1.64 -11.48 -3.91
N LEU A 63 -2.80 -10.95 -4.27
CA LEU A 63 -4.02 -10.94 -3.46
C LEU A 63 -4.92 -12.10 -3.88
N LYS A 64 -5.56 -12.78 -2.93
CA LYS A 64 -6.69 -13.69 -3.21
C LYS A 64 -7.99 -12.98 -2.86
N LEU A 65 -9.07 -13.28 -3.55
CA LEU A 65 -10.40 -12.73 -3.27
C LEU A 65 -11.36 -13.82 -2.81
N TRP A 66 -12.24 -13.51 -1.86
CA TRP A 66 -13.31 -14.40 -1.41
C TRP A 66 -14.42 -13.58 -0.77
N ARG A 67 -15.58 -14.21 -0.54
CA ARG A 67 -16.66 -13.62 0.25
C ARG A 67 -16.43 -13.88 1.72
N ASP A 68 -16.46 -12.82 2.52
CA ASP A 68 -16.50 -12.96 3.96
C ASP A 68 -17.84 -13.54 4.44
N LYS A 69 -18.00 -13.66 5.77
CA LYS A 69 -19.20 -14.25 6.38
C LYS A 69 -20.48 -13.47 6.09
N VAL A 70 -20.39 -12.20 5.71
CA VAL A 70 -21.54 -11.35 5.38
C VAL A 70 -21.76 -11.23 3.87
N GLY A 71 -20.99 -11.97 3.07
CA GLY A 71 -21.13 -12.03 1.61
C GLY A 71 -20.38 -10.93 0.86
N ALA A 72 -19.64 -10.06 1.55
CA ALA A 72 -18.87 -8.99 0.93
C ALA A 72 -17.56 -9.53 0.33
N LEU A 73 -17.19 -9.02 -0.85
CA LEU A 73 -15.96 -9.43 -1.53
C LEU A 73 -14.76 -8.72 -0.90
N VAL A 74 -13.85 -9.50 -0.33
CA VAL A 74 -12.66 -9.03 0.39
C VAL A 74 -11.39 -9.61 -0.24
N PHE A 75 -10.26 -8.92 -0.04
CA PHE A 75 -8.93 -9.42 -0.40
C PHE A 75 -8.12 -9.82 0.83
N ARG A 76 -7.15 -10.74 0.65
CA ARG A 76 -6.15 -11.22 1.62
C ARG A 76 -4.87 -11.53 0.88
N ARG A 77 -3.81 -11.80 1.65
CA ARG A 77 -2.58 -12.40 1.14
C ARG A 77 -2.87 -13.67 0.33
N GLY A 78 -2.53 -13.64 -0.95
CA GLY A 78 -2.62 -14.80 -1.82
C GLY A 78 -1.40 -15.73 -1.76
N ASN A 79 -0.25 -15.17 -1.39
CA ASN A 79 1.01 -15.87 -1.25
C ASN A 79 1.15 -16.55 0.11
N GLU A 80 1.96 -17.60 0.17
CA GLU A 80 2.33 -18.24 1.43
C GLU A 80 3.14 -17.30 2.34
N ILE A 81 2.96 -17.49 3.65
CA ILE A 81 3.78 -16.83 4.66
C ILE A 81 5.19 -17.45 4.57
N PRO A 82 6.26 -16.66 4.45
CA PRO A 82 7.61 -17.20 4.31
C PRO A 82 8.04 -18.02 5.53
N GLU A 83 8.71 -19.13 5.29
CA GLU A 83 9.41 -19.90 6.32
C GLU A 83 10.81 -19.37 6.58
N LEU A 84 11.31 -19.54 7.80
CA LEU A 84 12.67 -19.18 8.16
C LEU A 84 13.61 -20.38 8.03
N GLY A 85 14.79 -20.14 7.45
CA GLY A 85 15.88 -21.11 7.50
C GLY A 85 16.53 -21.14 8.89
N ALA A 86 17.30 -22.20 9.18
CA ALA A 86 18.01 -22.38 10.44
C ALA A 86 19.03 -21.27 10.76
N SER A 87 19.55 -20.58 9.74
CA SER A 87 20.35 -19.37 9.91
C SER A 87 19.91 -18.33 8.89
N MET A 88 19.65 -17.10 9.34
CA MET A 88 19.18 -16.02 8.49
C MET A 88 20.28 -14.98 8.24
N ASN A 89 20.51 -14.64 6.98
CA ASN A 89 21.33 -13.49 6.60
C ASN A 89 20.49 -12.21 6.38
N ARG A 90 21.15 -11.06 6.29
CA ARG A 90 20.46 -9.76 6.10
C ARG A 90 19.60 -9.74 4.83
N ARG A 91 20.05 -10.35 3.73
CA ARG A 91 19.29 -10.43 2.47
C ARG A 91 18.00 -11.22 2.63
N GLU A 92 18.05 -12.36 3.31
CA GLU A 92 16.88 -13.18 3.62
C GLU A 92 15.90 -12.42 4.51
N LEU A 93 16.38 -11.75 5.56
CA LEU A 93 15.54 -10.91 6.43
C LEU A 93 14.77 -9.87 5.61
N PHE A 94 15.45 -9.13 4.74
CA PHE A 94 14.83 -8.12 3.89
C PHE A 94 13.85 -8.73 2.89
N THR A 95 14.14 -9.94 2.40
CA THR A 95 13.26 -10.70 1.50
C THR A 95 11.98 -11.12 2.21
N VAL A 96 12.08 -11.68 3.42
CA VAL A 96 10.91 -12.06 4.24
C VAL A 96 10.05 -10.84 4.54
N CYS A 97 10.66 -9.77 5.07
CA CYS A 97 9.96 -8.52 5.33
C CYS A 97 9.28 -7.96 4.07
N GLY A 98 9.97 -7.98 2.93
CA GLY A 98 9.42 -7.54 1.64
C GLY A 98 8.23 -8.39 1.18
N LYS A 99 8.28 -9.71 1.35
CA LYS A 99 7.17 -10.63 1.05
C LYS A 99 5.97 -10.42 1.98
N LEU A 100 6.19 -9.97 3.22
CA LEU A 100 5.12 -9.70 4.17
C LEU A 100 4.33 -8.42 3.84
N VAL A 101 4.99 -7.34 3.39
CA VAL A 101 4.33 -6.01 3.27
C VAL A 101 4.37 -5.36 1.89
N GLY A 102 5.27 -5.77 1.01
CA GLY A 102 5.73 -4.93 -0.12
C GLY A 102 4.74 -4.68 -1.25
N ARG A 103 3.72 -5.54 -1.43
CA ARG A 103 2.77 -5.46 -2.55
C ARG A 103 1.32 -5.26 -2.10
N TYR A 104 1.10 -5.15 -0.80
CA TYR A 104 -0.24 -5.12 -0.23
C TYR A 104 -0.63 -3.68 0.07
N PRO A 105 -1.86 -3.26 -0.26
CA PRO A 105 -2.34 -1.91 0.03
C PRO A 105 -2.49 -1.69 1.54
N ILE A 106 -2.99 -2.71 2.25
CA ILE A 106 -3.14 -2.73 3.70
C ILE A 106 -2.21 -3.81 4.28
N ALA A 107 -1.42 -3.46 5.30
CA ALA A 107 -0.60 -4.40 6.04
C ALA A 107 -0.54 -4.11 7.56
N GLY A 108 -1.21 -3.05 8.02
CA GLY A 108 -1.34 -2.62 9.41
C GLY A 108 0.00 -2.51 10.12
N TRP A 109 0.02 -3.04 11.34
CA TRP A 109 1.20 -3.06 12.21
C TRP A 109 2.42 -3.76 11.59
N LEU A 110 2.24 -4.63 10.57
CA LEU A 110 3.34 -5.32 9.91
C LEU A 110 4.32 -4.35 9.24
N ARG A 111 3.86 -3.19 8.75
CA ARG A 111 4.76 -2.21 8.12
C ARG A 111 5.80 -1.68 9.09
N THR A 112 5.33 -1.28 10.28
CA THR A 112 6.18 -0.77 11.35
C THR A 112 7.08 -1.88 11.88
N ALA A 113 6.53 -3.06 12.17
CA ALA A 113 7.30 -4.20 12.66
C ALA A 113 8.41 -4.63 11.68
N CYS A 114 8.08 -4.86 10.41
CA CYS A 114 9.06 -5.25 9.39
C CYS A 114 10.13 -4.17 9.20
N SER A 115 9.75 -2.89 9.24
CA SER A 115 10.72 -1.80 9.12
C SER A 115 11.66 -1.76 10.34
N PHE A 116 11.11 -1.94 11.54
CA PHE A 116 11.89 -1.92 12.77
C PHE A 116 12.90 -3.07 12.83
N ILE A 117 12.48 -4.28 12.43
CA ILE A 117 13.37 -5.46 12.41
C ILE A 117 14.47 -5.27 11.35
N LYS A 118 14.15 -4.76 10.16
CA LYS A 118 15.15 -4.43 9.14
C LYS A 118 16.20 -3.44 9.66
N ARG A 119 15.79 -2.48 10.49
CA ARG A 119 16.70 -1.53 11.15
C ARG A 119 17.65 -2.22 12.14
N GLN A 120 17.21 -3.27 12.85
CA GLN A 120 18.09 -4.02 13.77
C GLN A 120 19.27 -4.70 13.04
N ALA A 121 19.14 -4.94 11.74
CA ALA A 121 20.21 -5.47 10.89
C ALA A 121 21.03 -4.37 10.17
N GLU A 122 20.90 -3.10 10.54
CA GLU A 122 21.79 -2.04 10.06
C GLU A 122 23.25 -2.33 10.45
N GLY A 123 24.19 -2.03 9.55
CA GLY A 123 25.61 -2.35 9.73
C GLY A 123 26.02 -3.78 9.35
N VAL A 124 25.10 -4.75 9.29
CA VAL A 124 25.39 -6.13 8.87
C VAL A 124 25.54 -6.22 7.34
N LYS A 125 26.51 -6.96 6.79
CA LYS A 125 26.61 -7.12 5.32
C LYS A 125 25.47 -8.02 4.79
N TRP A 126 25.16 -7.91 3.50
CA TRP A 126 24.01 -8.61 2.90
C TRP A 126 24.01 -10.13 3.10
N ASN A 127 25.18 -10.77 3.03
CA ASN A 127 25.31 -12.22 3.14
C ASN A 127 25.77 -12.68 4.53
N ASP A 128 25.93 -11.74 5.47
CA ASP A 128 26.32 -12.04 6.84
C ASP A 128 25.06 -12.35 7.66
N ARG A 129 25.23 -13.19 8.69
CA ARG A 129 24.17 -13.57 9.61
C ARG A 129 23.68 -12.37 10.42
N VAL A 130 22.37 -12.25 10.57
CA VAL A 130 21.79 -11.30 11.53
C VAL A 130 21.88 -11.88 12.95
N GLY A 131 21.90 -11.01 13.96
CA GLY A 131 21.97 -11.45 15.35
C GLY A 131 20.72 -12.21 15.79
N GLU A 132 20.87 -13.12 16.76
CA GLU A 132 19.79 -13.98 17.28
C GLU A 132 18.53 -13.19 17.65
N LYS A 133 18.68 -12.07 18.36
CA LYS A 133 17.57 -11.17 18.70
C LYS A 133 16.75 -10.72 17.47
N THR A 134 17.40 -10.45 16.34
CA THR A 134 16.70 -10.04 15.11
C THR A 134 15.94 -11.22 14.51
N THR A 135 16.53 -12.42 14.57
CA THR A 135 15.89 -13.68 14.15
C THR A 135 14.66 -13.98 15.01
N ASP A 136 14.76 -13.82 16.33
CA ASP A 136 13.66 -14.04 17.26
C ASP A 136 12.49 -13.08 16.98
N MET A 137 12.79 -11.80 16.74
CA MET A 137 11.77 -10.81 16.40
C MET A 137 11.00 -11.17 15.13
N ILE A 138 11.68 -11.58 14.06
CA ILE A 138 10.99 -11.96 12.81
C ILE A 138 10.22 -13.28 12.98
N GLN A 139 10.73 -14.22 13.77
CA GLN A 139 10.01 -15.45 14.09
C GLN A 139 8.71 -15.14 14.84
N GLU A 140 8.75 -14.25 15.84
CA GLU A 140 7.56 -13.82 16.57
C GLU A 140 6.54 -13.16 15.63
N VAL A 141 6.99 -12.26 14.74
CA VAL A 141 6.12 -11.64 13.74
C VAL A 141 5.46 -12.71 12.87
N LEU A 142 6.19 -13.72 12.40
CA LEU A 142 5.62 -14.78 11.57
C LEU A 142 4.59 -15.64 12.32
N VAL A 143 4.84 -15.95 13.60
CA VAL A 143 3.84 -16.63 14.45
C VAL A 143 2.56 -15.81 14.54
N ARG A 144 2.67 -14.49 14.80
CA ARG A 144 1.51 -13.60 14.87
C ARG A 144 0.78 -13.47 13.53
N VAL A 145 1.50 -13.38 12.41
CA VAL A 145 0.90 -13.32 11.07
C VAL A 145 0.14 -14.61 10.74
N ARG A 146 0.67 -15.78 11.14
CA ARG A 146 -0.02 -17.07 10.94
C ARG A 146 -1.30 -17.17 11.77
N ALA A 147 -1.32 -16.58 12.96
CA ALA A 147 -2.52 -16.52 13.80
C ALA A 147 -3.55 -15.52 13.24
N GLU A 148 -3.10 -14.31 12.88
CA GLU A 148 -3.95 -13.28 12.31
C GLU A 148 -3.18 -12.35 11.34
N ASP A 149 -3.34 -12.63 10.04
CA ASP A 149 -2.76 -11.79 9.00
C ASP A 149 -3.52 -10.46 8.87
N GLN A 150 -2.77 -9.36 8.84
CA GLN A 150 -3.29 -8.01 8.69
C GLN A 150 -3.51 -7.62 7.23
N VAL A 151 -2.93 -8.37 6.29
CA VAL A 151 -3.20 -8.17 4.86
C VAL A 151 -4.59 -8.67 4.56
N LYS A 152 -5.57 -7.79 4.77
CA LYS A 152 -6.98 -7.98 4.44
C LYS A 152 -7.67 -6.63 4.22
N GLY A 153 -8.74 -6.62 3.42
CA GLY A 153 -9.53 -5.40 3.20
C GLY A 153 -10.62 -5.59 2.17
N SER A 154 -11.45 -4.56 1.95
CA SER A 154 -12.49 -4.61 0.93
C SER A 154 -11.87 -4.60 -0.47
N TRP A 155 -12.36 -5.46 -1.35
CA TRP A 155 -11.99 -5.38 -2.76
C TRP A 155 -12.69 -4.22 -3.47
N TYR A 156 -13.94 -3.97 -3.10
CA TYR A 156 -14.72 -2.90 -3.68
C TYR A 156 -14.51 -1.60 -2.90
N VAL A 157 -13.93 -0.61 -3.56
CA VAL A 157 -13.82 0.75 -3.06
C VAL A 157 -14.81 1.62 -3.82
N PRO A 158 -15.75 2.32 -3.14
CA PRO A 158 -16.64 3.26 -3.77
C PRO A 158 -15.86 4.31 -4.58
N LYS A 159 -16.38 4.65 -5.76
CA LYS A 159 -15.83 5.79 -6.52
C LYS A 159 -16.14 7.07 -5.76
N SER A 160 -15.14 7.61 -5.08
CA SER A 160 -15.26 8.86 -4.34
C SER A 160 -14.16 9.85 -4.74
N LYS A 161 -14.46 11.13 -4.58
CA LYS A 161 -13.48 12.23 -4.62
C LYS A 161 -13.15 12.78 -3.24
N SER A 162 -13.78 12.21 -2.20
CA SER A 162 -13.50 12.50 -0.80
C SER A 162 -12.97 11.29 -0.06
N GLY A 163 -12.17 11.54 0.97
CA GLY A 163 -11.69 10.52 1.90
C GLY A 163 -11.10 11.13 3.16
N ILE A 164 -10.83 10.26 4.12
CA ILE A 164 -10.26 10.61 5.43
C ILE A 164 -8.84 10.07 5.49
N VAL A 165 -7.91 10.92 5.92
CA VAL A 165 -6.53 10.55 6.19
C VAL A 165 -6.34 10.54 7.69
N TRP A 166 -6.13 9.35 8.24
CA TRP A 166 -5.80 9.12 9.63
C TRP A 166 -4.30 9.19 9.81
N CYS A 167 -3.83 10.08 10.69
CA CYS A 167 -2.42 10.35 10.94
C CYS A 167 -2.10 10.19 12.41
N ASP A 168 -0.98 9.52 12.68
CA ASP A 168 -0.46 9.37 14.03
C ASP A 168 1.08 9.32 14.01
N ALA A 169 1.69 9.73 15.10
CA ALA A 169 3.10 9.66 15.36
C ALA A 169 3.40 9.11 16.75
N SER A 170 4.38 8.23 16.82
CA SER A 170 4.93 7.70 18.07
C SER A 170 6.39 8.11 18.24
N SER A 171 7.03 7.69 19.33
CA SER A 171 8.48 7.77 19.51
C SER A 171 9.28 6.97 18.47
N ILE A 172 8.67 5.99 17.81
CA ILE A 172 9.36 5.04 16.92
C ILE A 172 9.08 5.31 15.44
N ALA A 173 7.84 5.64 15.11
CA ALA A 173 7.36 5.72 13.73
C ALA A 173 6.22 6.70 13.57
N ILE A 174 5.99 7.11 12.32
CA ILE A 174 4.76 7.74 11.85
C ILE A 174 3.93 6.73 11.08
N GLY A 175 2.62 6.85 11.19
CA GLY A 175 1.64 6.00 10.52
C GLY A 175 0.59 6.85 9.81
N VAL A 176 0.13 6.36 8.66
CA VAL A 176 -0.96 6.94 7.90
C VAL A 176 -1.88 5.82 7.44
N VAL A 177 -3.19 6.04 7.55
CA VAL A 177 -4.21 5.20 6.91
C VAL A 177 -5.15 6.07 6.09
N LEU A 178 -5.38 5.68 4.84
CA LEU A 178 -6.34 6.32 3.95
C LEU A 178 -7.67 5.55 3.96
N GLU A 179 -8.75 6.27 4.21
CA GLU A 179 -10.12 5.78 4.14
C GLU A 179 -10.87 6.45 2.99
N VAL A 180 -11.62 5.66 2.22
CA VAL A 180 -12.51 6.15 1.16
C VAL A 180 -13.88 5.50 1.30
N GLY A 181 -14.90 6.30 1.60
CA GLY A 181 -16.29 5.83 1.72
C GLY A 181 -16.48 4.76 2.79
N GLY A 182 -15.88 4.93 3.98
CA GLY A 182 -16.00 3.97 5.09
C GLY A 182 -15.02 2.80 5.01
N ILE A 183 -14.12 2.77 4.02
CA ILE A 183 -13.24 1.63 3.75
C ILE A 183 -11.78 2.05 3.82
N MET A 184 -10.96 1.33 4.58
CA MET A 184 -9.50 1.47 4.56
C MET A 184 -8.95 0.96 3.23
N VAL A 185 -8.33 1.84 2.45
CA VAL A 185 -7.88 1.52 1.08
C VAL A 185 -6.37 1.39 0.94
N GLU A 186 -5.59 2.13 1.73
CA GLU A 186 -4.14 2.05 1.74
C GLU A 186 -3.58 2.52 3.08
N ASP A 187 -2.51 1.90 3.56
CA ASP A 187 -1.78 2.32 4.74
C ASP A 187 -0.27 2.45 4.47
N ALA A 188 0.39 3.27 5.26
CA ALA A 188 1.83 3.48 5.16
C ALA A 188 2.42 3.80 6.54
N ALA A 189 3.67 3.40 6.74
CA ALA A 189 4.40 3.69 7.96
C ALA A 189 5.87 3.97 7.65
N TRP A 190 6.46 4.91 8.39
CA TRP A 190 7.88 5.24 8.30
C TRP A 190 8.47 5.34 9.68
N LEU A 191 9.62 4.71 9.89
CA LEU A 191 10.33 4.85 11.15
C LEU A 191 10.94 6.25 11.26
N ARG A 192 10.93 6.80 12.47
CA ARG A 192 11.66 8.01 12.82
C ARG A 192 13.16 7.75 12.74
N LYS A 193 13.95 8.80 12.50
CA LYS A 193 15.41 8.74 12.62
C LYS A 193 15.80 8.44 14.07
N ILE A 194 16.86 7.64 14.25
CA ILE A 194 17.31 7.19 15.58
C ILE A 194 17.76 8.38 16.43
N ASP A 195 18.40 9.36 15.80
CA ASP A 195 18.93 10.60 16.38
C ASP A 195 17.99 11.80 16.20
N GLY A 196 16.74 11.55 15.78
CA GLY A 196 15.77 12.62 15.51
C GLY A 196 15.30 13.30 16.80
N CYS A 197 15.70 14.56 17.00
CA CYS A 197 15.25 15.39 18.13
C CYS A 197 13.92 16.12 17.90
N ASN A 198 13.26 15.87 16.77
CA ASN A 198 11.99 16.50 16.45
C ASN A 198 10.93 16.18 17.51
N HIS A 199 10.27 17.24 17.99
CA HIS A 199 9.12 17.14 18.87
C HIS A 199 8.00 16.33 18.22
N ILE A 200 7.21 15.60 19.03
CA ILE A 200 6.18 14.68 18.52
C ILE A 200 5.18 15.37 17.57
N ASN A 201 4.71 16.59 17.92
CA ASN A 201 3.82 17.37 17.05
C ASN A 201 4.41 17.66 15.65
N VAL A 202 5.73 17.88 15.54
CA VAL A 202 6.39 18.10 14.23
C VAL A 202 6.41 16.82 13.42
N VAL A 203 6.59 15.68 14.09
CA VAL A 203 6.61 14.36 13.47
C VAL A 203 5.20 13.97 13.02
N GLU A 204 4.17 14.29 13.78
CA GLU A 204 2.78 14.06 13.40
C GLU A 204 2.34 14.98 12.26
N LEU A 205 2.82 16.23 12.22
CA LEU A 205 2.65 17.08 11.05
C LEU A 205 3.27 16.46 9.78
N ASP A 206 4.42 15.78 9.89
CA ASP A 206 4.99 15.02 8.76
C ASP A 206 4.10 13.83 8.35
N ALA A 207 3.43 13.17 9.31
CA ALA A 207 2.43 12.16 9.00
C ALA A 207 1.26 12.75 8.20
N VAL A 208 0.73 13.92 8.59
CA VAL A 208 -0.29 14.68 7.84
C VAL A 208 0.17 14.96 6.41
N LEU A 209 1.36 15.50 6.21
CA LEU A 209 1.88 15.79 4.87
C LEU A 209 2.00 14.53 4.00
N LYS A 210 2.49 13.43 4.56
CA LYS A 210 2.58 12.15 3.83
C LYS A 210 1.20 11.57 3.52
N GLY A 211 0.24 11.73 4.42
CA GLY A 211 -1.12 11.26 4.23
C GLY A 211 -1.90 12.07 3.19
N VAL A 212 -1.75 13.39 3.16
CA VAL A 212 -2.29 14.22 2.07
C VAL A 212 -1.71 13.78 0.72
N ASN A 213 -0.39 13.54 0.65
CA ASN A 213 0.23 13.03 -0.58
C ASN A 213 -0.32 11.65 -1.01
N LEU A 214 -0.66 10.80 -0.04
CA LEU A 214 -1.29 9.50 -0.31
C LEU A 214 -2.72 9.68 -0.88
N ALA A 215 -3.53 10.54 -0.27
CA ALA A 215 -4.86 10.89 -0.75
C ALA A 215 -4.84 11.48 -2.17
N LEU A 216 -3.88 12.35 -2.47
CA LEU A 216 -3.71 12.93 -3.81
C LEU A 216 -3.35 11.88 -4.86
N LYS A 217 -2.51 10.88 -4.52
CA LYS A 217 -2.21 9.74 -5.42
C LYS A 217 -3.45 8.90 -5.73
N TRP A 218 -4.39 8.80 -4.79
CA TRP A 218 -5.69 8.18 -4.99
C TRP A 218 -6.68 9.06 -5.77
N GLY A 219 -6.30 10.29 -6.12
CA GLY A 219 -7.12 11.22 -6.91
C GLY A 219 -8.27 11.83 -6.12
N LEU A 220 -8.12 11.95 -4.80
CA LEU A 220 -9.05 12.64 -3.91
C LEU A 220 -8.84 14.15 -3.99
N HIS A 221 -9.93 14.90 -3.93
CA HIS A 221 -9.95 16.37 -3.97
C HIS A 221 -10.45 17.00 -2.67
N ALA A 222 -11.29 16.28 -1.92
CA ALA A 222 -11.73 16.68 -0.59
C ALA A 222 -11.11 15.72 0.43
N ILE A 223 -10.23 16.23 1.29
CA ILE A 223 -9.46 15.43 2.22
C ILE A 223 -9.78 15.90 3.63
N GLU A 224 -10.37 15.01 4.42
CA GLU A 224 -10.48 15.18 5.86
C GLU A 224 -9.20 14.64 6.52
N ILE A 225 -8.63 15.40 7.45
CA ILE A 225 -7.41 15.01 8.18
C ILE A 225 -7.83 14.71 9.61
N SER A 226 -7.59 13.47 10.04
CA SER A 226 -7.84 13.00 11.41
C SER A 226 -6.51 12.81 12.14
N THR A 227 -6.33 13.57 13.21
CA THR A 227 -5.11 13.63 14.06
C THR A 227 -5.57 13.83 15.50
N ASP A 228 -4.86 13.25 16.47
CA ASP A 228 -5.13 13.43 17.89
C ASP A 228 -4.36 14.62 18.51
N SER A 229 -3.44 15.24 17.76
CA SER A 229 -2.75 16.45 18.18
C SER A 229 -3.52 17.73 17.87
N ALA A 230 -4.10 18.33 18.93
CA ALA A 230 -4.72 19.65 18.87
C ALA A 230 -3.75 20.75 18.37
N THR A 231 -2.44 20.58 18.61
CA THR A 231 -1.42 21.52 18.11
C THR A 231 -1.27 21.43 16.59
N VAL A 232 -1.20 20.21 16.05
CA VAL A 232 -1.10 19.98 14.60
C VAL A 232 -2.37 20.45 13.91
N LEU A 233 -3.54 20.16 14.48
CA LEU A 233 -4.82 20.68 13.98
C LEU A 233 -4.79 22.21 13.89
N GLY A 234 -4.37 22.91 14.96
CA GLY A 234 -4.27 24.36 14.97
C GLY A 234 -3.33 24.90 13.89
N TRP A 235 -2.15 24.30 13.70
CA TRP A 235 -1.22 24.69 12.64
C TRP A 235 -1.77 24.48 11.24
N VAL A 236 -2.40 23.33 10.99
CA VAL A 236 -2.99 23.00 9.69
C VAL A 236 -4.16 23.94 9.38
N THR A 237 -5.05 24.16 10.35
CA THR A 237 -6.16 25.11 10.21
C THR A 237 -5.65 26.51 9.89
N ALA A 238 -4.67 27.02 10.63
CA ALA A 238 -4.14 28.37 10.41
C ALA A 238 -3.54 28.57 9.01
N VAL A 239 -2.94 27.51 8.43
CA VAL A 239 -2.44 27.54 7.04
C VAL A 239 -3.61 27.51 6.04
N ILE A 240 -4.59 26.64 6.25
CA ILE A 240 -5.77 26.50 5.35
C ILE A 240 -6.62 27.77 5.35
N THR A 241 -6.82 28.41 6.50
CA THR A 241 -7.61 29.65 6.64
C THR A 241 -6.82 30.90 6.29
N ASN A 242 -5.56 30.77 5.89
CA ASN A 242 -4.63 31.88 5.62
C ASN A 242 -4.39 32.83 6.82
N GLU A 243 -4.71 32.40 8.04
CA GLU A 243 -4.39 33.15 9.27
C GLU A 243 -2.88 33.27 9.45
N TRP A 244 -2.14 32.19 9.15
CA TRP A 244 -0.69 32.16 9.15
C TRP A 244 -0.18 32.01 7.71
N ARG A 245 0.16 33.13 7.07
CA ARG A 245 0.98 33.09 5.85
C ARG A 245 2.33 32.47 6.20
N VAL A 246 2.57 31.25 5.72
CA VAL A 246 3.89 30.60 5.82
C VAL A 246 4.88 31.48 5.07
N ARG A 247 5.73 32.20 5.82
CA ARG A 247 6.82 32.99 5.23
C ARG A 247 7.93 32.03 4.80
N THR A 248 7.80 31.49 3.60
CA THR A 248 8.91 30.78 2.94
C THR A 248 9.81 31.79 2.21
N LYS A 249 11.10 31.46 2.09
CA LYS A 249 12.09 32.24 1.32
C LYS A 249 12.73 31.33 0.27
N GLY A 250 13.18 31.93 -0.83
CA GLY A 250 13.94 31.22 -1.86
C GLY A 250 13.08 30.24 -2.65
N ALA A 251 13.63 29.08 -3.03
CA ALA A 251 12.95 28.11 -3.90
C ALA A 251 11.60 27.60 -3.34
N ALA A 252 11.43 27.58 -2.01
CA ALA A 252 10.19 27.17 -1.35
C ALA A 252 9.05 28.20 -1.47
N GLU A 253 9.34 29.44 -1.85
CA GLU A 253 8.34 30.49 -2.08
C GLU A 253 7.56 30.27 -3.37
N MET A 254 8.22 29.74 -4.42
CA MET A 254 7.57 29.41 -5.68
C MET A 254 6.56 28.26 -5.57
N LEU A 255 6.69 27.41 -4.54
CA LEU A 255 5.79 26.28 -4.30
C LEU A 255 4.52 26.64 -3.51
N VAL A 256 4.54 27.74 -2.75
CA VAL A 256 3.45 28.17 -1.86
C VAL A 256 2.58 29.25 -2.50
N LYS A 257 3.06 29.92 -3.56
CA LYS A 257 2.35 31.00 -4.27
C LYS A 257 1.40 30.53 -5.38
N HIS A 258 1.22 29.22 -5.57
CA HIS A 258 0.36 28.64 -6.59
C HIS A 258 -0.81 27.87 -5.98
#